data_AF-A0A348TQ78-F1
#
_entry.id   AF-A0A348TQ78-F1
#
_cell.length_a   1.000
_cell.length_b   1.000
_cell.length_c   1.000
_cell.angle_alpha   90.00
_cell.angle_beta   90.00
_cell.angle_gamma   90.00
#
_symmetry.space_group_name_H-M   'P 1'
#
loop_
_entity.id
_entity.type
_entity.pdbx_description
1 polymer ?
#
loop_
_entity_poly.entity_id
_entity_poly.type
_entity_poly.pdbx_seq_one_letter_code
_entity_poly.pdbx_strand_id
1 'polypeptide(L)'
;MISKISSTFAYKAIIVLANFLLVVLVSKQLGSVGRGEMSLFMTDFVLVLLFTGIVAGSAMSYYVPQKDLFTLSFIAYGWSVLVSILGIFMLHWFHPSPYSLWLFGAALLQSFT
;
A
#
# COMPACT_ATOMS: atom_id res chain seq x y z
N MET A 1 -29.24 -6.84 7.46
CA MET A 1 -27.83 -7.33 7.34
C MET A 1 -27.40 -7.53 5.89
N ILE A 2 -28.21 -8.20 5.05
CA ILE A 2 -27.94 -8.39 3.61
C ILE A 2 -27.72 -7.08 2.85
N SER A 3 -28.51 -6.03 3.14
CA SER A 3 -28.33 -4.69 2.54
C SER A 3 -26.96 -4.04 2.86
N LYS A 4 -26.39 -4.25 4.06
CA LYS A 4 -25.04 -3.74 4.38
C LYS A 4 -23.97 -4.51 3.62
N ILE A 5 -24.10 -5.83 3.55
CA ILE A 5 -23.16 -6.71 2.82
C ILE A 5 -23.20 -6.40 1.33
N SER A 6 -24.39 -6.22 0.74
CA SER A 6 -24.53 -5.87 -0.68
C SER A 6 -23.94 -4.50 -0.99
N SER A 7 -24.12 -3.53 -0.08
CA SER A 7 -23.52 -2.20 -0.21
C SER A 7 -21.99 -2.26 -0.20
N THR A 8 -21.39 -2.98 0.75
CA THR A 8 -19.93 -3.16 0.81
C THR A 8 -19.39 -3.92 -0.39
N PHE A 9 -20.09 -4.96 -0.84
CA PHE A 9 -19.72 -5.71 -2.03
C PHE A 9 -19.75 -4.84 -3.28
N ALA A 10 -20.83 -4.08 -3.48
CA ALA A 10 -20.96 -3.15 -4.60
C ALA A 10 -19.85 -2.09 -4.58
N TYR A 11 -19.54 -1.52 -3.41
CA TYR A 11 -18.46 -0.55 -3.26
C TYR A 11 -17.10 -1.17 -3.62
N LYS A 12 -16.80 -2.37 -3.12
CA LYS A 12 -15.57 -3.09 -3.47
C LYS A 12 -15.49 -3.41 -4.97
N ALA A 13 -16.61 -3.82 -5.58
CA ALA A 13 -16.67 -4.07 -7.01
C ALA A 13 -16.38 -2.81 -7.83
N ILE A 14 -16.96 -1.67 -7.46
CA ILE A 14 -16.69 -0.38 -8.11
C ILE A 14 -15.23 0.01 -7.96
N ILE A 15 -14.64 -0.13 -6.76
CA ILE A 15 -13.22 0.17 -6.52
C ILE A 15 -12.32 -0.70 -7.40
N VAL A 16 -12.61 -2.00 -7.51
CA VAL A 16 -11.81 -2.92 -8.33
C VAL A 16 -11.92 -2.55 -9.82
N LEU A 17 -13.12 -2.25 -10.31
CA LEU A 17 -13.33 -1.81 -11.69
C LEU A 17 -12.61 -0.49 -11.99
N ALA A 18 -12.66 0.47 -11.07
CA ALA A 18 -11.97 1.75 -11.21
C ALA A 18 -10.44 1.56 -11.26
N ASN A 19 -9.87 0.74 -10.36
CA ASN A 19 -8.44 0.43 -10.38
C ASN A 19 -8.03 -0.27 -11.67
N PHE A 20 -8.84 -1.22 -12.15
CA PHE A 20 -8.57 -1.91 -13.40
C PHE A 20 -8.57 -0.96 -14.60
N LEU A 21 -9.55 -0.05 -14.69
CA LEU A 21 -9.60 0.99 -15.73
C LEU A 21 -8.37 1.89 -15.70
N LEU A 22 -7.95 2.33 -14.51
CA LEU A 22 -6.73 3.14 -14.36
C LEU A 22 -5.50 2.40 -14.89
N VAL A 23 -5.31 1.13 -14.50
CA VAL A 23 -4.18 0.32 -14.98
C VAL A 23 -4.23 0.16 -16.50
N VAL A 24 -5.39 -0.07 -17.10
CA VAL A 24 -5.54 -0.20 -18.56
C VAL A 24 -5.21 1.11 -19.28
N LEU A 25 -5.67 2.26 -18.76
CA LEU A 25 -5.39 3.57 -19.35
C LEU A 25 -3.90 3.91 -19.28
N VAL A 26 -3.29 3.69 -18.12
CA VAL A 26 -1.85 3.92 -17.90
C VAL A 26 -1.00 2.97 -18.76
N SER A 27 -1.42 1.69 -18.88
CA SER A 27 -0.76 0.69 -19.73
C SER A 27 -0.83 1.02 -21.22
N LYS A 28 -1.87 1.75 -21.67
CA LYS A 28 -1.97 2.22 -23.05
C LYS A 28 -0.98 3.34 -23.36
N GLN A 29 -0.64 4.18 -22.37
CA GLN A 29 0.26 5.32 -22.53
C GLN A 29 1.75 4.94 -22.40
N LEU A 30 2.09 3.97 -21.55
CA LEU A 30 3.49 3.61 -21.21
C LEU A 30 4.18 2.62 -22.19
N GLY A 31 3.49 2.13 -23.22
CA GLY A 31 4.05 1.12 -24.14
C GLY A 31 4.34 -0.23 -23.47
N SER A 32 5.09 -1.12 -24.12
CA SER A 32 5.43 -2.45 -23.58
C SER A 32 6.54 -2.41 -22.51
N VAL A 33 7.51 -1.51 -22.67
CA VAL A 33 8.65 -1.36 -21.75
C VAL A 33 8.21 -0.73 -20.42
N GLY A 34 7.42 0.35 -20.46
CA GLY A 34 6.96 1.01 -19.24
C GLY A 34 5.96 0.19 -18.40
N ARG A 35 5.30 -0.81 -18.99
CA ARG A 35 4.49 -1.79 -18.23
C ARG A 35 5.34 -2.67 -17.34
N GLY A 36 6.53 -3.07 -17.81
CA GLY A 36 7.46 -3.87 -17.01
C GLY A 36 7.93 -3.10 -15.78
N GLU A 37 8.40 -1.86 -15.98
CA GLU A 37 8.84 -0.99 -14.89
C GLU A 37 7.73 -0.67 -13.89
N MET A 38 6.52 -0.37 -14.38
CA MET A 38 5.36 -0.12 -13.51
C MET A 38 4.99 -1.36 -12.67
N SER A 39 5.05 -2.55 -13.27
CA SER A 39 4.74 -3.79 -12.56
C SER A 39 5.75 -4.09 -11.45
N LEU A 40 7.05 -3.90 -11.74
CA LEU A 40 8.12 -4.04 -10.74
C LEU A 40 7.97 -3.03 -9.61
N PHE A 41 7.73 -1.75 -9.94
CA PHE A 41 7.46 -0.71 -8.96
C PHE A 41 6.27 -1.06 -8.07
N MET A 42 5.17 -1.55 -8.66
CA MET A 42 4.00 -1.96 -7.88
C MET A 42 4.26 -3.20 -7.03
N THR A 43 5.05 -4.16 -7.51
CA THR A 43 5.45 -5.31 -6.70
C THR A 43 6.26 -4.87 -5.48
N ASP A 44 7.24 -3.98 -5.67
CA ASP A 44 8.05 -3.42 -4.59
C ASP A 44 7.19 -2.65 -3.58
N PHE A 45 6.29 -1.81 -4.08
CA PHE A 45 5.36 -1.05 -3.25
C PHE A 45 4.42 -1.96 -2.45
N VAL A 46 3.83 -2.98 -3.09
CA VAL A 46 2.94 -3.94 -2.43
C VAL A 46 3.69 -4.77 -1.40
N LEU A 47 4.94 -5.16 -1.65
CA LEU A 47 5.78 -5.85 -0.68
C LEU A 47 5.95 -5.02 0.60
N VAL A 48 6.32 -3.75 0.46
CA VAL A 48 6.45 -2.83 1.60
C VAL A 48 5.11 -2.68 2.34
N LEU A 49 4.01 -2.50 1.60
CA LEU A 49 2.66 -2.41 2.19
C LEU A 49 2.29 -3.65 2.98
N LEU A 50 2.67 -4.84 2.52
CA LEU A 50 2.34 -6.11 3.15
C LEU A 50 2.91 -6.15 4.58
N PHE A 51 4.17 -5.73 4.75
CA PHE A 51 4.82 -5.65 6.06
C PHE A 51 4.27 -4.52 6.94
N THR A 52 3.90 -3.39 6.33
CA THR A 52 3.25 -2.28 7.03
C THR A 52 1.89 -2.71 7.60
N GLY A 53 1.11 -3.47 6.82
CA GLY A 53 -0.22 -3.95 7.16
C GLY A 53 -0.29 -4.95 8.31
N ILE A 54 0.83 -5.59 8.69
CA ILE A 54 0.89 -6.55 9.82
C ILE A 54 0.55 -5.85 11.13
N VAL A 55 1.11 -4.66 11.37
CA VAL A 55 0.91 -3.93 12.63
C VAL A 55 -0.15 -2.83 12.46
N ALA A 56 -0.07 -2.04 11.40
CA ALA A 56 -0.98 -0.91 11.19
C ALA A 56 -2.38 -1.36 10.74
N GLY A 57 -2.53 -2.54 10.13
CA GLY A 57 -3.82 -3.03 9.65
C GLY A 57 -4.49 -3.99 10.62
N SER A 58 -4.04 -5.25 10.62
CA SER A 58 -4.71 -6.32 11.35
C SER A 58 -4.58 -6.17 12.86
N ALA A 59 -3.38 -5.90 13.37
CA ALA A 59 -3.16 -5.73 14.81
C ALA A 59 -3.90 -4.50 15.35
N MET A 60 -3.87 -3.37 14.65
CA MET A 60 -4.61 -2.17 15.05
C MET A 60 -6.11 -2.46 15.16
N SER A 61 -6.72 -3.08 14.13
CA SER A 61 -8.15 -3.41 14.12
C SER A 61 -8.60 -4.29 15.29
N TYR A 62 -7.71 -5.12 15.82
CA TYR A 62 -7.94 -5.97 16.98
C TYR A 62 -7.84 -5.21 18.31
N TYR A 63 -6.89 -4.28 18.42
CA TYR A 63 -6.63 -3.51 19.65
C TYR A 63 -7.45 -2.22 19.78
N VAL A 64 -8.13 -1.76 18.73
CA VAL A 64 -9.04 -0.57 18.77
C VAL A 64 -10.00 -0.58 19.97
N PRO A 65 -10.65 -1.70 20.36
CA PRO A 65 -11.59 -1.70 21.47
C PRO A 65 -10.93 -1.65 22.86
N GLN A 66 -9.61 -1.90 22.96
CA GLN A 66 -8.93 -2.22 24.22
C GLN A 66 -7.99 -1.12 24.72
N LYS A 67 -7.60 -0.18 23.86
CA LYS A 67 -6.52 0.78 24.11
C LYS A 67 -6.87 2.14 23.51
N ASP A 68 -6.23 3.17 24.04
CA ASP A 68 -6.44 4.55 23.61
C ASP A 68 -5.94 4.75 22.16
N LEU A 69 -6.77 5.39 21.34
CA LEU A 69 -6.58 5.54 19.89
C LEU A 69 -5.26 6.25 19.55
N PHE A 70 -4.86 7.24 20.35
CA PHE A 70 -3.61 7.98 20.17
C PHE A 70 -2.37 7.11 20.28
N THR A 71 -2.35 6.16 21.24
CA THR A 71 -1.20 5.28 21.43
C THR A 71 -1.12 4.25 20.30
N LEU A 72 -2.27 3.75 19.85
CA LEU A 72 -2.34 2.83 18.70
C LEU A 72 -1.86 3.49 17.41
N SER A 73 -2.33 4.71 17.12
CA SER A 73 -1.91 5.46 15.94
C SER A 73 -0.43 5.77 15.96
N PHE A 74 0.14 6.16 17.11
CA PHE A 74 1.57 6.42 17.23
C PHE A 74 2.43 5.17 16.94
N ILE A 75 2.04 4.02 17.49
CA ILE A 75 2.74 2.75 17.25
C ILE A 75 2.60 2.31 15.79
N ALA A 76 1.41 2.45 15.21
CA ALA A 76 1.15 2.11 13.81
C ALA A 76 1.99 2.99 12.87
N TYR A 77 1.99 4.30 13.06
CA TYR A 77 2.80 5.23 12.26
C TYR A 77 4.30 5.00 12.44
N GLY A 78 4.75 4.78 13.68
CA GLY A 78 6.15 4.44 13.96
C GLY A 78 6.60 3.17 13.23
N TRP A 79 5.77 2.13 13.26
CA TRP A 79 6.03 0.89 12.54
C TRP A 79 6.07 1.08 11.02
N SER A 80 5.09 1.78 10.45
CA SER A 80 5.02 2.06 9.02
C SER A 80 6.23 2.83 8.50
N VAL A 81 6.72 3.81 9.27
CA VAL A 81 7.95 4.55 8.93
C VAL A 81 9.17 3.63 8.97
N LEU A 82 9.29 2.80 10.02
CA LEU A 82 10.39 1.83 10.12
C LEU A 82 10.40 0.84 8.95
N VAL A 83 9.26 0.26 8.61
CA VAL A 83 9.12 -0.67 7.48
C VAL A 83 9.42 0.02 6.15
N SER A 84 9.00 1.27 5.97
CA SER A 84 9.30 2.04 4.75
C SER A 84 10.80 2.27 4.58
N ILE A 85 11.50 2.65 5.67
CA ILE A 85 12.96 2.87 5.64
C ILE A 85 13.69 1.55 5.36
N LEU A 86 13.34 0.48 6.10
CA LEU A 86 13.98 -0.83 5.96
C LEU A 86 13.70 -1.45 4.58
N GLY A 87 12.46 -1.38 4.11
CA GLY A 87 12.04 -1.92 2.82
C GLY A 87 12.83 -1.31 1.67
N ILE A 88 13.10 -0.01 1.71
CA ILE A 88 13.85 0.68 0.66
C ILE A 88 15.33 0.37 0.73
N PHE A 89 15.90 0.30 1.95
CA PHE A 89 17.28 -0.09 2.10
C PHE A 89 17.53 -1.50 1.55
N MET A 90 16.61 -2.44 1.83
CA MET A 90 16.67 -3.79 1.27
C MET A 90 16.45 -3.81 -0.25
N LEU A 91 15.41 -3.14 -0.75
CA LEU A 91 15.10 -3.12 -2.18
C LEU A 91 16.21 -2.44 -3.00
N HIS A 92 16.80 -1.35 -2.50
CA HIS A 92 17.93 -0.70 -3.15
C HIS A 92 19.16 -1.62 -3.24
N TRP A 93 19.38 -2.46 -2.22
CA TRP A 93 20.47 -3.45 -2.21
C TRP A 93 20.26 -4.58 -3.22
N PHE A 94 19.03 -5.07 -3.37
CA PHE A 94 18.70 -6.18 -4.29
C PHE A 94 18.41 -5.74 -5.73
N HIS A 95 17.87 -4.53 -5.91
CA HIS A 95 17.50 -3.95 -7.20
C HIS A 95 17.73 -2.43 -7.17
N PRO A 96 18.88 -1.93 -7.65
CA PRO A 96 19.12 -0.50 -7.80
C PRO A 96 18.23 0.06 -8.93
N SER A 97 17.00 0.43 -8.57
CA SER A 97 16.03 1.06 -9.46
C SER A 97 16.11 2.59 -9.35
N PRO A 98 16.03 3.34 -10.47
CA PRO A 98 15.96 4.80 -10.45
C PRO A 98 14.71 5.33 -9.72
N TYR A 99 13.71 4.47 -9.48
CA TYR A 99 12.46 4.84 -8.82
C TYR A 99 12.46 4.61 -7.29
N SER A 100 13.60 4.24 -6.70
CA SER A 100 13.72 3.97 -5.26
C SER A 100 13.31 5.16 -4.36
N LEU A 101 13.58 6.40 -4.78
CA LEU A 101 13.12 7.60 -4.06
C LEU A 101 11.61 7.82 -4.17
N TRP A 102 11.02 7.47 -5.32
CA TRP A 102 9.57 7.56 -5.53
C TRP A 102 8.83 6.50 -4.71
N LEU A 103 9.41 5.31 -4.56
CA LEU A 103 8.92 4.26 -3.65
C LEU A 103 8.92 4.77 -2.19
N PHE A 104 9.94 5.53 -1.77
CA PHE A 104 9.95 6.14 -0.42
C PHE A 104 8.81 7.11 -0.20
N GLY A 105 8.65 8.06 -1.12
CA GLY A 105 7.59 9.05 -1.03
C GLY A 105 6.22 8.40 -0.98
N ALA A 106 5.98 7.41 -1.86
CA ALA A 106 4.72 6.68 -1.89
C ALA A 106 4.45 5.88 -0.60
N ALA A 107 5.45 5.16 -0.09
CA ALA A 107 5.31 4.36 1.14
C ALA A 107 5.10 5.24 2.38
N LEU A 108 5.81 6.37 2.49
CA LEU A 108 5.59 7.34 3.57
C LEU A 108 4.21 7.99 3.49
N LEU A 109 3.78 8.44 2.31
CA LEU A 109 2.44 9.03 2.17
C LEU A 109 1.35 8.04 2.56
N GLN A 110 1.49 6.78 2.14
CA GLN A 110 0.58 5.71 2.55
C GLN A 110 0.60 5.49 4.07
N SER A 111 1.74 5.67 4.72
CA SER A 111 1.83 5.58 6.17
C SER A 111 0.92 6.58 6.88
N PHE A 112 0.59 7.74 6.30
CA PHE A 112 -0.22 8.77 6.96
C PHE A 112 -1.71 8.72 6.64
N THR A 113 -2.13 7.93 5.65
CA THR A 113 -3.54 7.68 5.25
C THR A 113 -4.07 6.38 5.83
#